data_AF-A0AAV6PK07-F1
#
_entry.id   AF-A0AAV6PK07-F1
#
_cell.length_a   1.000
_cell.length_b   1.000
_cell.length_c   1.000
_cell.angle_alpha   90.00
_cell.angle_beta   90.00
_cell.angle_gamma   90.00
#
_symmetry.space_group_name_H-M   'P 1'
#
loop_
_entity.id
_entity.type
_entity.pdbx_description
1 polymer ?
#
loop_
_entity_poly.entity_id
_entity_poly.type
_entity_poly.pdbx_seq_one_letter_code
_entity_poly.pdbx_strand_id
1 'polypeptide(L)'
;MYPRVFFRYVAMSHPVSVHLYFLSDHFQGYLVRHVATNQASTQLETLETWVTPRDHFSLASPPHPTNRLQHIQVGTDWDPKERLFRNWGRLLGPEDEPVAVQRWSRSQSNLTATVVWIDPTNVIAATYDILVDASAEVTHYRPPLNLPLRPGLWTLRVLHHWSLLGQTSFTVAPLEFHRQQPIQHDDARRLHAGPSRNSYMEQSFHGLNPVLRLPVSLSAVEEAEANAGLTGAPLRQWLDRLLEGHWSASDVCSTGPSACPIMQRCGLTAWSSKSPDPKSAVTTPREDGRIR
;
A
#
# COMPACT_ATOMS: atom_id res chain seq x y z
N MET A 1 17.09 40.08 -2.46
CA MET A 1 16.04 39.45 -3.28
C MET A 1 16.08 37.96 -2.95
N TYR A 2 15.12 37.43 -2.20
CA TYR A 2 15.11 35.99 -1.87
C TYR A 2 14.93 35.18 -3.16
N PRO A 3 15.65 34.06 -3.35
CA PRO A 3 15.47 33.22 -4.53
C PRO A 3 14.03 32.72 -4.55
N ARG A 4 13.30 33.02 -5.63
CA ARG A 4 11.95 32.47 -5.84
C ARG A 4 12.11 30.97 -6.08
N VAL A 5 11.44 30.17 -5.25
CA VAL A 5 11.43 28.72 -5.37
C VAL A 5 10.34 28.33 -6.37
N PHE A 6 10.73 28.05 -7.61
CA PHE A 6 9.79 27.75 -8.71
C PHE A 6 9.18 26.35 -8.68
N PHE A 7 9.52 25.52 -7.70
CA PHE A 7 9.07 24.13 -7.56
C PHE A 7 8.13 23.89 -6.37
N ARG A 8 7.55 24.96 -5.79
CA ARG A 8 6.52 24.83 -4.75
C ARG A 8 5.12 24.91 -5.34
N TYR A 9 4.27 23.97 -4.96
CA TYR A 9 2.92 23.82 -5.47
C TYR A 9 1.88 23.73 -4.36
N VAL A 10 0.66 24.17 -4.66
CA VAL A 10 -0.53 23.95 -3.82
C VAL A 10 -1.54 23.15 -4.62
N ALA A 11 -1.94 21.99 -4.10
CA ALA A 11 -2.99 21.18 -4.73
C ALA A 11 -4.33 21.91 -4.68
N MET A 12 -5.05 21.96 -5.80
CA MET A 12 -6.28 22.76 -5.92
C MET A 12 -7.56 21.92 -5.97
N SER A 13 -7.46 20.63 -6.33
CA SER A 13 -8.64 19.80 -6.62
C SER A 13 -8.36 18.31 -6.44
N HIS A 14 -9.41 17.51 -6.66
CA HIS A 14 -9.31 16.05 -6.67
C HIS A 14 -8.48 15.57 -7.89
N PRO A 15 -7.93 14.36 -7.86
CA PRO A 15 -7.26 13.79 -9.02
C PRO A 15 -8.16 13.82 -10.27
N VAL A 16 -7.59 14.21 -11.41
CA VAL A 16 -8.28 14.29 -12.71
C VAL A 16 -8.40 12.91 -13.34
N SER A 17 -7.35 12.09 -13.23
CA SER A 17 -7.33 10.71 -13.69
C SER A 17 -6.24 9.91 -13.00
N VAL A 18 -6.42 8.61 -12.89
CA VAL A 18 -5.43 7.67 -12.37
C VAL A 18 -5.27 6.53 -13.38
N HIS A 19 -4.03 6.19 -13.73
CA HIS A 19 -3.72 5.03 -14.58
C HIS A 19 -2.87 4.02 -13.80
N LEU A 20 -3.04 2.73 -14.10
CA LEU A 20 -2.09 1.70 -13.74
C LEU A 20 -0.95 1.73 -14.76
N TYR A 21 0.30 1.75 -14.30
CA TYR A 21 1.46 1.68 -15.17
C TYR A 21 2.13 0.30 -15.05
N PHE A 22 2.32 -0.36 -16.19
CA PHE A 22 3.03 -1.64 -16.29
C PHE A 22 4.20 -1.50 -17.25
N LEU A 23 5.32 -2.11 -16.90
CA LEU A 23 6.49 -2.23 -17.76
C LEU A 23 7.00 -3.67 -17.67
N SER A 24 7.14 -4.32 -18.83
CA SER A 24 7.55 -5.73 -18.93
C SER A 24 6.74 -6.65 -18.00
N ASP A 25 5.42 -6.53 -18.02
CA ASP A 25 4.46 -7.27 -17.19
C ASP A 25 4.58 -7.07 -15.67
N HIS A 26 5.37 -6.09 -15.22
CA HIS A 26 5.49 -5.73 -13.81
C HIS A 26 4.73 -4.43 -13.52
N PHE A 27 3.92 -4.45 -12.46
CA PHE A 27 3.25 -3.26 -11.96
C PHE A 27 4.28 -2.25 -11.43
N GLN A 28 4.31 -1.07 -12.06
CA GLN A 28 5.21 0.03 -11.72
C GLN A 28 4.55 1.06 -10.80
N GLY A 29 3.25 0.95 -10.51
CA GLY A 29 2.54 1.91 -9.68
C GLY A 29 1.47 2.69 -10.42
N TYR A 30 1.10 3.85 -9.87
CA TYR A 30 0.03 4.69 -10.40
C TYR A 30 0.58 5.95 -11.06
N LEU A 31 -0.07 6.37 -12.14
CA LEU A 31 0.11 7.70 -12.74
C LEU A 31 -1.07 8.57 -12.33
N VAL A 32 -0.84 9.52 -11.44
CA VAL A 32 -1.87 10.39 -10.88
C VAL A 32 -1.77 11.75 -11.55
N ARG A 33 -2.80 12.10 -12.34
CA ARG A 33 -2.90 13.43 -12.96
C ARG A 33 -3.69 14.36 -12.06
N HIS A 34 -3.15 15.52 -11.76
CA HIS A 34 -3.75 16.50 -10.84
C HIS A 34 -3.42 17.93 -11.27
N VAL A 35 -4.19 18.88 -10.72
CA VAL A 35 -4.01 20.32 -10.97
C VAL A 35 -3.48 20.98 -9.71
N ALA A 36 -2.38 21.73 -9.87
CA ALA A 36 -1.74 22.44 -8.78
C ALA A 36 -1.35 23.86 -9.19
N THR A 37 -1.39 24.79 -8.24
CA THR A 37 -0.95 26.17 -8.45
C THR A 37 0.52 26.29 -8.10
N ASN A 38 1.35 26.72 -9.04
CA ASN A 38 2.75 27.06 -8.79
C ASN A 38 2.84 28.35 -7.96
N GLN A 39 3.47 28.29 -6.79
CA GLN A 39 3.50 29.43 -5.87
C GLN A 39 4.34 30.61 -6.39
N ALA A 40 5.31 30.38 -7.26
CA ALA A 40 6.20 31.43 -7.76
C ALA A 40 5.61 32.20 -8.94
N SER A 41 4.91 31.51 -9.84
CA SER A 41 4.25 32.11 -11.01
C SER A 41 2.77 32.42 -10.78
N THR A 42 2.17 31.87 -9.73
CA THR A 42 0.71 31.88 -9.45
C THR A 42 -0.14 31.28 -10.58
N GLN A 43 0.48 30.50 -11.46
CA GLN A 43 -0.21 29.84 -12.57
C GLN A 43 -0.69 28.44 -12.17
N LEU A 44 -1.83 28.06 -12.72
CA LEU A 44 -2.34 26.69 -12.65
C LEU A 44 -1.57 25.81 -13.63
N GLU A 45 -1.03 24.71 -13.13
CA GLU A 45 -0.31 23.72 -13.91
C GLU A 45 -1.00 22.35 -13.76
N THR A 46 -1.09 21.60 -14.87
CA THR A 46 -1.60 20.23 -14.84
C THR A 46 -0.43 19.27 -14.90
N LEU A 47 -0.22 18.56 -13.79
CA LEU A 47 0.90 17.67 -13.56
C LEU A 47 0.43 16.21 -13.62
N GLU A 48 1.33 15.31 -14.01
CA GLU A 48 1.17 13.88 -13.80
C GLU A 48 2.33 13.38 -12.93
N THR A 49 2.01 12.67 -11.86
CA THR A 49 2.98 12.14 -10.90
C THR A 49 2.95 10.62 -10.95
N TRP A 50 4.13 10.02 -11.13
CA TRP A 50 4.31 8.58 -11.03
C TRP A 50 4.62 8.20 -9.58
N VAL A 51 3.71 7.45 -8.96
CA VAL A 51 3.88 6.93 -7.59
C VAL A 51 4.10 5.42 -7.62
N THR A 52 5.23 4.97 -7.07
CA THR A 52 5.63 3.55 -7.00
C THR A 52 5.40 3.00 -5.58
N PRO A 53 4.94 1.75 -5.44
CA PRO A 53 4.92 1.08 -4.15
C PRO A 53 6.32 0.59 -3.77
N ARG A 54 6.60 0.55 -2.46
CA ARG A 54 7.80 -0.07 -1.90
C ARG A 54 7.46 -1.46 -1.35
N ASP A 55 8.31 -2.43 -1.63
CA ASP A 55 8.18 -3.77 -1.05
C ASP A 55 8.93 -3.84 0.28
N HIS A 56 8.22 -4.23 1.34
CA HIS A 56 8.74 -4.36 2.71
C HIS A 56 8.93 -5.80 3.15
N PHE A 57 8.83 -6.74 2.20
CA PHE A 57 9.14 -8.14 2.48
C PHE A 57 10.62 -8.32 2.83
N SER A 58 10.87 -9.06 3.91
CA SER A 58 12.21 -9.45 4.36
C SER A 58 12.21 -10.89 4.83
N LEU A 59 13.24 -11.63 4.44
CA LEU A 59 13.52 -12.96 4.98
C LEU A 59 14.24 -12.85 6.32
N ALA A 60 14.08 -13.86 7.17
CA ALA A 60 14.84 -13.95 8.41
C ALA A 60 16.35 -14.06 8.14
N SER A 61 17.14 -13.41 8.97
CA SER A 61 18.60 -13.47 8.95
C SER A 61 19.11 -13.86 10.34
N PRO A 62 19.86 -14.97 10.48
CA PRO A 62 20.21 -15.93 9.43
C PRO A 62 18.99 -16.72 8.90
N PRO A 63 19.03 -17.23 7.65
CA PRO A 63 17.92 -17.98 7.08
C PRO A 63 17.74 -19.32 7.80
N HIS A 64 16.49 -19.69 8.09
CA HIS A 64 16.16 -21.00 8.65
C HIS A 64 16.52 -22.12 7.64
N PRO A 65 17.13 -23.25 8.05
CA PRO A 65 17.59 -24.30 7.11
C PRO A 65 16.50 -24.87 6.21
N THR A 66 15.27 -24.94 6.71
CA THR A 66 14.09 -25.43 5.98
C THR A 66 13.23 -24.30 5.39
N ASN A 67 13.76 -23.07 5.31
CA ASN A 67 12.99 -21.93 4.81
C ASN A 67 12.67 -22.11 3.33
N ARG A 68 11.38 -22.29 3.04
CA ARG A 68 10.83 -22.34 1.69
C ARG A 68 10.17 -21.03 1.26
N LEU A 69 10.01 -20.08 2.18
CA LEU A 69 9.30 -18.84 1.92
C LEU A 69 10.08 -17.99 0.91
N GLN A 70 9.43 -17.59 -0.16
CA GLN A 70 9.99 -16.73 -1.20
C GLN A 70 9.47 -15.30 -1.10
N HIS A 71 8.20 -15.12 -0.75
CA HIS A 71 7.56 -13.80 -0.68
C HIS A 71 6.30 -13.82 0.18
N ILE A 72 5.93 -12.67 0.74
CA ILE A 72 4.66 -12.46 1.44
C ILE A 72 4.01 -11.20 0.87
N GLN A 73 2.74 -11.30 0.51
CA GLN A 73 1.91 -10.15 0.12
C GLN A 73 0.63 -10.11 0.95
N VAL A 74 0.19 -8.90 1.26
CA VAL A 74 -1.11 -8.64 1.90
C VAL A 74 -1.90 -7.69 1.01
N GLY A 75 -3.16 -8.00 0.73
CA GLY A 75 -4.00 -7.19 -0.14
C GLY A 75 -5.45 -7.68 -0.16
N THR A 76 -6.25 -7.09 -1.04
CA THR A 76 -7.65 -7.47 -1.29
C THR A 76 -7.85 -7.94 -2.74
N ASP A 77 -8.98 -8.58 -3.01
CA ASP A 77 -9.34 -9.09 -4.34
C ASP A 77 -8.33 -10.10 -4.90
N TRP A 78 -8.01 -11.12 -4.11
CA TRP A 78 -7.18 -12.25 -4.56
C TRP A 78 -7.88 -13.04 -5.66
N ASP A 79 -7.22 -13.17 -6.81
CA ASP A 79 -7.65 -14.00 -7.93
C ASP A 79 -6.92 -15.36 -7.88
N PRO A 80 -7.59 -16.45 -7.48
CA PRO A 80 -6.95 -17.75 -7.36
C PRO A 80 -6.56 -18.37 -8.70
N LYS A 81 -7.16 -17.93 -9.81
CA LYS A 81 -6.83 -18.42 -11.16
C LYS A 81 -5.52 -17.83 -11.64
N GLU A 82 -5.38 -16.51 -11.56
CA GLU A 82 -4.18 -15.78 -12.01
C GLU A 82 -3.10 -15.68 -10.91
N ARG A 83 -3.43 -16.06 -9.66
CA ARG A 83 -2.54 -16.05 -8.48
C ARG A 83 -1.96 -14.66 -8.18
N LEU A 84 -2.81 -13.63 -8.29
CA LEU A 84 -2.47 -12.23 -8.04
C LEU A 84 -3.60 -11.47 -7.34
N PHE A 85 -3.28 -10.31 -6.77
CA PHE A 85 -4.27 -9.36 -6.26
C PHE A 85 -4.74 -8.43 -7.38
N ARG A 86 -6.06 -8.29 -7.56
CA ARG A 86 -6.65 -7.32 -8.50
C ARG A 86 -6.57 -5.88 -7.96
N ASN A 87 -6.49 -5.71 -6.64
CA ASN A 87 -6.01 -4.47 -6.01
C ASN A 87 -4.48 -4.37 -6.17
N TRP A 88 -4.03 -3.89 -7.33
CA TRP A 88 -2.60 -3.84 -7.72
C TRP A 88 -1.70 -3.09 -6.73
N GLY A 89 -2.19 -1.94 -6.24
CA GLY A 89 -1.47 -1.14 -5.24
C GLY A 89 -1.57 -1.67 -3.83
N ARG A 90 -2.43 -2.68 -3.57
CA ARG A 90 -2.70 -3.21 -2.23
C ARG A 90 -3.06 -2.08 -1.25
N LEU A 91 -3.86 -1.14 -1.73
CA LEU A 91 -4.38 -0.02 -0.94
C LEU A 91 -5.44 -0.57 0.00
N LEU A 92 -5.31 -0.32 1.30
CA LEU A 92 -6.21 -0.83 2.33
C LEU A 92 -6.72 0.32 3.21
N GLY A 93 -8.01 0.33 3.48
CA GLY A 93 -8.67 1.17 4.46
C GLY A 93 -9.13 0.39 5.69
N PRO A 94 -9.70 1.08 6.69
CA PRO A 94 -10.06 0.47 7.98
C PRO A 94 -11.17 -0.57 7.88
N GLU A 95 -12.03 -0.51 6.86
CA GLU A 95 -13.15 -1.44 6.69
C GLU A 95 -12.83 -2.60 5.74
N ASP A 96 -11.59 -2.69 5.23
CA ASP A 96 -11.18 -3.76 4.33
C ASP A 96 -10.89 -5.08 5.07
N GLU A 97 -11.14 -6.20 4.39
CA GLU A 97 -10.81 -7.54 4.85
C GLU A 97 -9.55 -8.08 4.14
N PRO A 98 -8.34 -7.88 4.71
CA PRO A 98 -7.10 -8.22 4.05
C PRO A 98 -6.90 -9.73 3.95
N VAL A 99 -6.29 -10.17 2.86
CA VAL A 99 -5.86 -11.55 2.61
C VAL A 99 -4.34 -11.58 2.61
N ALA A 100 -3.75 -12.53 3.32
CA ALA A 100 -2.32 -12.81 3.19
C ALA A 100 -2.09 -13.93 2.19
N VAL A 101 -1.08 -13.74 1.34
CA VAL A 101 -0.61 -14.70 0.35
C VAL A 101 0.88 -14.94 0.59
N GLN A 102 1.26 -16.19 0.72
CA GLN A 102 2.66 -16.60 0.86
C GLN A 102 3.07 -17.38 -0.40
N ARG A 103 4.23 -17.05 -0.94
CA ARG A 103 4.85 -17.80 -2.04
C ARG A 103 5.97 -18.68 -1.52
N TRP A 104 6.05 -19.90 -2.02
CA TRP A 104 6.94 -20.94 -1.52
C TRP A 104 7.74 -21.58 -2.64
N SER A 105 9.00 -21.92 -2.37
CA SER A 105 9.77 -22.84 -3.19
C SER A 105 9.26 -24.26 -3.00
N ARG A 106 9.38 -25.09 -4.04
CA ARG A 106 9.09 -26.53 -3.95
C ARG A 106 10.14 -27.24 -3.09
N SER A 107 9.75 -28.29 -2.37
CA SER A 107 10.63 -29.11 -1.53
C SER A 107 10.23 -30.59 -1.59
N GLN A 108 11.00 -31.47 -0.94
CA GLN A 108 10.68 -32.88 -0.76
C GLN A 108 9.82 -33.14 0.48
N SER A 109 9.74 -32.19 1.42
CA SER A 109 9.00 -32.35 2.68
C SER A 109 7.95 -31.25 2.87
N ASN A 110 6.88 -31.62 3.57
CA ASN A 110 5.89 -30.68 4.06
C ASN A 110 6.48 -29.81 5.18
N LEU A 111 5.92 -28.62 5.35
CA LEU A 111 6.31 -27.64 6.37
C LEU A 111 5.03 -27.10 7.01
N THR A 112 4.98 -26.99 8.34
CA THR A 112 3.90 -26.26 9.01
C THR A 112 4.38 -24.86 9.31
N ALA A 113 3.71 -23.83 8.79
CA ALA A 113 4.06 -22.44 9.03
C ALA A 113 3.00 -21.76 9.89
N THR A 114 3.42 -21.02 10.91
CA THR A 114 2.56 -20.19 11.75
C THR A 114 2.55 -18.77 11.20
N VAL A 115 1.37 -18.25 10.83
CA VAL A 115 1.19 -16.89 10.35
C VAL A 115 0.65 -16.03 11.49
N VAL A 116 1.29 -14.88 11.75
CA VAL A 116 0.93 -13.97 12.83
C VAL A 116 0.67 -12.57 12.26
N TRP A 117 -0.51 -12.03 12.55
CA TRP A 117 -0.93 -10.67 12.20
C TRP A 117 -0.74 -9.77 13.41
N ILE A 118 -0.02 -8.66 13.23
CA ILE A 118 0.35 -7.73 14.30
C ILE A 118 -0.11 -6.34 13.88
N ASP A 119 -0.90 -5.71 14.74
CA ASP A 119 -1.41 -4.36 14.52
C ASP A 119 -0.36 -3.28 14.83
N PRO A 120 -0.63 -2.00 14.52
CA PRO A 120 0.32 -0.90 14.73
C PRO A 120 0.72 -0.65 16.20
N THR A 121 -0.01 -1.22 17.16
CA THR A 121 0.25 -1.10 18.60
C THR A 121 0.87 -2.36 19.21
N ASN A 122 1.32 -3.30 18.37
CA ASN A 122 1.83 -4.63 18.72
C ASN A 122 0.79 -5.58 19.33
N VAL A 123 -0.50 -5.37 19.08
CA VAL A 123 -1.55 -6.35 19.40
C VAL A 123 -1.52 -7.45 18.35
N ILE A 124 -1.46 -8.71 18.79
CA ILE A 124 -1.59 -9.86 17.89
C ILE A 124 -3.07 -10.01 17.52
N ALA A 125 -3.40 -9.66 16.27
CA ALA A 125 -4.77 -9.66 15.77
C ALA A 125 -5.26 -11.07 15.42
N ALA A 126 -4.39 -11.90 14.85
CA ALA A 126 -4.69 -13.29 14.50
C ALA A 126 -3.41 -14.13 14.45
N THR A 127 -3.54 -15.40 14.79
CA THR A 127 -2.50 -16.42 14.54
C THR A 127 -3.15 -17.71 14.08
N TYR A 128 -2.54 -18.36 13.11
CA TYR A 128 -3.00 -19.65 12.60
C TYR A 128 -1.85 -20.41 11.95
N ASP A 129 -1.94 -21.73 11.98
CA ASP A 129 -1.00 -22.62 11.31
C ASP A 129 -1.53 -23.01 9.93
N ILE A 130 -0.64 -23.05 8.95
CA ILE A 130 -0.91 -23.56 7.61
C ILE A 130 0.03 -24.73 7.31
N LEU A 131 -0.53 -25.79 6.74
CA LEU A 131 0.26 -26.88 6.18
C LEU A 131 0.70 -26.50 4.77
N VAL A 132 2.01 -26.42 4.55
CA VAL A 132 2.63 -26.13 3.25
C VAL A 132 3.13 -27.44 2.66
N ASP A 133 2.36 -27.98 1.71
CA ASP A 133 2.74 -29.21 1.02
C ASP A 133 4.06 -29.06 0.24
N ALA A 134 4.76 -30.17 0.03
CA ALA A 134 6.01 -30.26 -0.72
C ALA A 134 5.93 -29.59 -2.11
N SER A 135 4.79 -29.72 -2.79
CA SER A 135 4.51 -29.14 -4.11
C SER A 135 3.81 -27.78 -4.07
N ALA A 136 3.43 -27.27 -2.90
CA ALA A 136 2.73 -26.00 -2.79
C ALA A 136 3.65 -24.83 -3.20
N GLU A 137 3.17 -23.99 -4.12
CA GLU A 137 3.85 -22.77 -4.57
C GLU A 137 3.24 -21.52 -3.96
N VAL A 138 1.93 -21.56 -3.66
CA VAL A 138 1.18 -20.43 -3.14
C VAL A 138 0.18 -20.93 -2.10
N THR A 139 0.17 -20.29 -0.94
CA THR A 139 -0.90 -20.42 0.07
C THR A 139 -1.52 -19.06 0.31
N HIS A 140 -2.79 -19.03 0.68
CA HIS A 140 -3.46 -17.79 1.04
C HIS A 140 -4.52 -18.04 2.10
N TYR A 141 -4.78 -17.04 2.94
CA TYR A 141 -5.85 -17.09 3.93
C TYR A 141 -6.33 -15.68 4.27
N ARG A 142 -7.65 -15.56 4.44
CA ARG A 142 -8.33 -14.35 4.93
C ARG A 142 -8.74 -14.59 6.39
N PRO A 143 -8.07 -14.01 7.39
CA PRO A 143 -8.51 -14.11 8.76
C PRO A 143 -9.82 -13.32 8.99
N PRO A 144 -10.74 -13.82 9.82
CA PRO A 144 -11.97 -13.12 10.17
C PRO A 144 -11.68 -12.06 11.24
N LEU A 145 -11.05 -10.95 10.85
CA LEU A 145 -10.72 -9.86 11.76
C LEU A 145 -11.93 -8.97 12.01
N ASN A 146 -12.20 -8.63 13.27
CA ASN A 146 -13.18 -7.62 13.63
C ASN A 146 -12.78 -6.26 13.07
N LEU A 147 -13.76 -5.57 12.50
CA LEU A 147 -13.60 -4.23 11.90
C LEU A 147 -14.04 -3.13 12.89
N PRO A 148 -13.56 -1.88 12.69
CA PRO A 148 -12.54 -1.48 11.72
C PRO A 148 -11.14 -1.89 12.15
N LEU A 149 -10.25 -2.15 11.18
CA LEU A 149 -8.82 -2.30 11.41
C LEU A 149 -8.23 -0.97 11.88
N ARG A 150 -7.41 -1.01 12.93
CA ARG A 150 -6.68 0.18 13.40
C ARG A 150 -5.79 0.72 12.28
N PRO A 151 -5.92 1.99 11.85
CA PRO A 151 -5.04 2.55 10.84
C PRO A 151 -3.61 2.63 11.34
N GLY A 152 -2.66 2.49 10.41
CA GLY A 152 -1.23 2.50 10.68
C GLY A 152 -0.49 1.38 9.98
N LEU A 153 0.72 1.13 10.46
CA LEU A 153 1.61 0.12 9.90
C LEU A 153 1.40 -1.24 10.58
N TRP A 154 0.83 -2.18 9.83
CA TRP A 154 0.66 -3.56 10.24
C TRP A 154 1.87 -4.40 9.85
N THR A 155 2.12 -5.46 10.61
CA THR A 155 3.17 -6.44 10.33
C THR A 155 2.58 -7.84 10.21
N LEU A 156 2.97 -8.56 9.16
CA LEU A 156 2.71 -10.00 9.03
C LEU A 156 4.02 -10.75 9.22
N ARG A 157 4.05 -11.72 10.15
CA ARG A 157 5.19 -12.63 10.34
C ARG A 157 4.80 -14.05 9.98
N VAL A 158 5.73 -14.77 9.37
CA VAL A 158 5.59 -16.21 9.09
C VAL A 158 6.72 -16.93 9.81
N LEU A 159 6.36 -17.92 10.63
CA LEU A 159 7.28 -18.67 11.50
C LEU A 159 7.19 -20.17 11.23
N HIS A 160 8.23 -20.89 11.62
CA HIS A 160 8.23 -22.36 11.69
C HIS A 160 8.85 -22.76 13.03
N HIS A 161 8.11 -23.51 13.84
CA HIS A 161 8.50 -23.87 15.21
C HIS A 161 9.01 -22.65 16.01
N TRP A 162 8.26 -21.53 15.94
CA TRP A 162 8.61 -20.25 16.59
C TRP A 162 9.88 -19.55 16.07
N SER A 163 10.54 -20.09 15.04
CA SER A 163 11.63 -19.41 14.33
C SER A 163 11.07 -18.60 13.17
N LEU A 164 11.47 -17.34 13.04
CA LEU A 164 11.01 -16.47 11.95
C LEU A 164 11.53 -17.01 10.61
N LEU A 165 10.65 -17.13 9.61
CA LEU A 165 11.01 -17.42 8.23
C LEU A 165 11.12 -16.13 7.41
N GLY A 166 10.19 -15.20 7.63
CA GLY A 166 10.14 -13.90 6.98
C GLY A 166 8.98 -13.07 7.48
N GLN A 167 8.97 -11.80 7.09
CA GLN A 167 7.93 -10.86 7.46
C GLN A 167 7.71 -9.84 6.34
N THR A 168 6.56 -9.18 6.36
CA THR A 168 6.28 -8.00 5.54
C THR A 168 5.47 -7.00 6.35
N SER A 169 5.43 -5.75 5.91
CA SER A 169 4.60 -4.71 6.50
C SER A 169 3.65 -4.13 5.46
N PHE A 170 2.47 -3.72 5.90
CA PHE A 170 1.46 -3.10 5.04
C PHE A 170 0.72 -2.00 5.78
N THR A 171 0.21 -1.02 5.05
CA THR A 171 -0.45 0.15 5.64
C THR A 171 -1.95 0.00 5.53
N VAL A 172 -2.65 0.15 6.66
CA VAL A 172 -4.08 0.45 6.69
C VAL A 172 -4.21 1.96 6.79
N ALA A 173 -4.63 2.61 5.71
CA ALA A 173 -4.67 4.06 5.62
C ALA A 173 -5.89 4.63 6.37
N PRO A 174 -5.71 5.67 7.21
CA PRO A 174 -6.86 6.41 7.73
C PRO A 174 -7.56 7.17 6.59
N LEU A 175 -8.87 7.38 6.72
CA LEU A 175 -9.70 7.98 5.69
C LEU A 175 -9.86 9.49 5.93
N GLU A 176 -9.37 10.31 5.01
CA GLU A 176 -9.67 11.76 5.00
C GLU A 176 -11.11 12.06 4.55
N PHE A 177 -11.72 11.13 3.82
CA PHE A 177 -13.06 11.29 3.24
C PHE A 177 -13.95 10.11 3.62
N HIS A 178 -15.18 10.41 4.01
CA HIS A 178 -16.24 9.43 4.23
C HIS A 178 -17.45 9.85 3.39
N ARG A 179 -17.97 8.94 2.56
CA ARG A 179 -19.07 9.23 1.62
C ARG A 179 -18.79 10.45 0.72
N GLN A 180 -17.56 10.54 0.22
CA GLN A 180 -17.07 11.62 -0.66
C GLN A 180 -17.08 13.03 -0.03
N GLN A 181 -17.20 13.13 1.30
CA GLN A 181 -17.08 14.39 2.03
C GLN A 181 -15.92 14.30 3.04
N PRO A 182 -15.29 15.44 3.39
CA PRO A 182 -14.30 15.46 4.47
C PRO A 182 -14.87 14.81 5.73
N ILE A 183 -14.11 13.88 6.30
CA ILE A 183 -14.56 13.08 7.44
C ILE A 183 -14.86 13.98 8.65
N GLN A 184 -15.99 13.71 9.30
CA GLN A 184 -16.36 14.39 10.54
C GLN A 184 -15.71 13.71 11.75
N HIS A 185 -15.54 14.44 12.85
CA HIS A 185 -14.83 13.94 14.03
C HIS A 185 -15.42 12.63 14.58
N ASP A 186 -16.74 12.49 14.62
CA ASP A 186 -17.39 11.28 15.14
C ASP A 186 -17.17 10.06 14.23
N ASP A 187 -17.21 10.27 12.91
CA ASP A 187 -16.88 9.23 11.93
C ASP A 187 -15.40 8.86 11.97
N ALA A 188 -14.50 9.84 12.12
CA ALA A 188 -13.07 9.61 12.28
C ALA A 188 -12.79 8.73 13.50
N ARG A 189 -13.35 9.09 14.67
CA ARG A 189 -13.23 8.27 15.88
C ARG A 189 -13.75 6.85 15.67
N ARG A 190 -14.91 6.70 15.03
CA ARG A 190 -15.52 5.39 14.77
C ARG A 190 -14.67 4.53 13.85
N LEU A 191 -14.10 5.10 12.79
CA LEU A 191 -13.37 4.37 11.75
C LEU A 191 -11.88 4.19 12.06
N HIS A 192 -11.29 5.05 12.88
CA HIS A 192 -9.84 5.05 13.14
C HIS A 192 -9.45 4.49 14.52
N ALA A 193 -10.40 4.25 15.44
CA ALA A 193 -10.07 3.74 16.79
C ALA A 193 -9.69 2.25 16.84
N GLY A 194 -9.87 1.51 15.74
CA GLY A 194 -9.74 0.05 15.71
C GLY A 194 -11.00 -0.66 16.25
N PRO A 195 -10.95 -1.98 16.45
CA PRO A 195 -12.11 -2.75 16.87
C PRO A 195 -12.43 -2.51 18.36
N SER A 196 -13.67 -2.74 18.73
CA SER A 196 -14.10 -2.61 20.13
C SER A 196 -13.22 -3.47 21.06
N ARG A 197 -12.81 -2.90 22.21
CA ARG A 197 -11.95 -3.56 23.20
C ARG A 197 -10.58 -4.03 22.68
N ASN A 198 -10.11 -3.50 21.53
CA ASN A 198 -8.86 -3.92 20.89
C ASN A 198 -8.80 -5.43 20.59
N SER A 199 -9.96 -6.05 20.37
CA SER A 199 -10.09 -7.48 20.11
C SER A 199 -10.46 -7.69 18.63
N TYR A 200 -9.49 -8.21 17.87
CA TYR A 200 -9.68 -8.54 16.46
C TYR A 200 -10.30 -9.93 16.26
N MET A 201 -10.26 -10.80 17.27
CA MET A 201 -10.86 -12.14 17.27
C MET A 201 -11.38 -12.46 18.67
N GLU A 202 -12.32 -13.41 18.78
CA GLU A 202 -12.81 -13.92 20.07
C GLU A 202 -11.69 -14.56 20.91
N GLN A 203 -10.74 -15.21 20.23
CA GLN A 203 -9.54 -15.77 20.86
C GLN A 203 -8.52 -14.67 21.14
N SER A 204 -7.97 -14.68 22.36
CA SER A 204 -6.91 -13.77 22.78
C SER A 204 -5.53 -14.43 22.62
N PHE A 205 -4.57 -13.66 22.09
CA PHE A 205 -3.22 -14.14 21.81
C PHE A 205 -2.13 -13.46 22.66
N HIS A 206 -2.50 -12.73 23.71
CA HIS A 206 -1.54 -12.01 24.58
C HIS A 206 -0.44 -12.89 25.17
N GLY A 207 -0.70 -14.19 25.38
CA GLY A 207 0.29 -15.15 25.87
C GLY A 207 1.47 -15.37 24.92
N LEU A 208 1.35 -15.00 23.64
CA LEU A 208 2.41 -15.13 22.64
C LEU A 208 3.34 -13.92 22.59
N ASN A 209 2.99 -12.80 23.23
CA ASN A 209 3.81 -11.58 23.20
C ASN A 209 5.25 -11.79 23.71
N PRO A 210 5.49 -12.50 24.83
CA PRO A 210 6.85 -12.77 25.30
C PRO A 210 7.64 -13.65 24.32
N VAL A 211 6.97 -14.64 23.71
CA VAL A 211 7.57 -15.59 22.76
C VAL A 211 8.00 -14.87 21.48
N LEU A 212 7.14 -13.99 20.96
CA LEU A 212 7.37 -13.25 19.71
C LEU A 212 8.14 -11.94 19.91
N ARG A 213 8.55 -11.64 21.15
CA ARG A 213 9.23 -10.39 21.55
C ARG A 213 8.48 -9.14 21.06
N LEU A 214 7.17 -9.11 21.33
CA LEU A 214 6.26 -8.02 20.98
C LEU A 214 5.79 -7.31 22.24
N PRO A 215 6.61 -6.42 22.84
CA PRO A 215 6.15 -5.58 23.93
C PRO A 215 5.06 -4.63 23.40
N VAL A 216 3.90 -4.64 24.03
CA VAL A 216 2.87 -3.63 23.76
C VAL A 216 3.42 -2.30 24.23
N SER A 217 3.50 -1.33 23.31
CA SER A 217 4.00 0.01 23.62
C SER A 217 2.83 0.86 24.08
N LEU A 218 2.81 1.25 25.36
CA LEU A 218 1.79 2.16 25.89
C LEU A 218 1.77 3.48 25.11
N SER A 219 2.94 4.01 24.76
CA SER A 219 3.04 5.23 23.93
C SER A 219 2.43 5.05 22.55
N ALA A 220 2.57 3.87 21.92
CA ALA A 220 1.95 3.61 20.61
C ALA A 220 0.43 3.50 20.72
N VAL A 221 -0.09 2.95 21.83
CA VAL A 221 -1.54 2.90 22.10
C VAL A 221 -2.10 4.31 22.30
N GLU A 222 -1.45 5.13 23.14
CA GLU A 222 -1.83 6.53 23.38
C GLU A 222 -1.78 7.37 22.10
N GLU A 223 -0.73 7.21 21.30
CA GLU A 223 -0.61 7.91 20.01
C GLU A 223 -1.74 7.48 19.05
N ALA A 224 -2.05 6.19 18.97
CA ALA A 224 -3.12 5.71 18.11
C ALA A 224 -4.51 6.19 18.57
N GLU A 225 -4.76 6.26 19.87
CA GLU A 225 -5.99 6.83 20.43
C GLU A 225 -6.11 8.34 20.15
N ALA A 226 -5.01 9.08 20.27
CA ALA A 226 -4.97 10.50 19.89
C ALA A 226 -5.21 10.70 18.39
N ASN A 227 -4.59 9.85 17.56
CA ASN A 227 -4.72 9.91 16.10
C ASN A 227 -6.13 9.56 15.60
N ALA A 228 -6.86 8.72 16.34
CA ALA A 228 -8.20 8.28 15.94
C ALA A 228 -9.20 9.44 15.81
N GLY A 229 -9.04 10.51 16.58
CA GLY A 229 -9.89 11.70 16.52
C GLY A 229 -9.43 12.79 15.53
N LEU A 230 -8.31 12.61 14.84
CA LEU A 230 -7.78 13.64 13.95
C LEU A 230 -8.71 13.83 12.74
N THR A 231 -8.86 15.09 12.34
CA THR A 231 -9.55 15.52 11.11
C THR A 231 -8.74 16.61 10.41
N GLY A 232 -9.08 16.93 9.16
CA GLY A 232 -8.47 18.04 8.42
C GLY A 232 -6.95 17.91 8.23
N ALA A 233 -6.22 19.02 8.39
CA ALA A 233 -4.78 19.05 8.14
C ALA A 233 -3.95 18.11 9.06
N PRO A 234 -4.23 17.99 10.37
CA PRO A 234 -3.57 16.98 11.21
C PRO A 234 -3.74 15.54 10.73
N LEU A 235 -4.96 15.16 10.30
CA LEU A 235 -5.23 13.84 9.75
C LEU A 235 -4.45 13.58 8.47
N ARG A 236 -4.42 14.57 7.56
CA ARG A 236 -3.63 14.50 6.33
C ARG A 236 -2.15 14.30 6.61
N GLN A 237 -1.58 15.05 7.55
CA GLN A 237 -0.17 14.89 7.93
C GLN A 237 0.14 13.52 8.53
N TRP A 238 -0.81 12.92 9.24
CA TRP A 238 -0.66 11.54 9.71
C TRP A 238 -0.70 10.55 8.54
N LEU A 239 -1.66 10.69 7.62
CA LEU A 239 -1.76 9.85 6.42
C LEU A 239 -0.51 9.96 5.54
N ASP A 240 -0.04 11.17 5.23
CA ASP A 240 1.14 11.41 4.40
C ASP A 240 2.38 10.74 4.99
N ARG A 241 2.59 10.85 6.33
CA ARG A 241 3.69 10.17 7.03
C ARG A 241 3.61 8.64 6.93
N LEU A 242 2.41 8.07 7.01
CA LEU A 242 2.22 6.62 6.85
C LEU A 242 2.51 6.18 5.42
N LEU A 243 2.11 6.96 4.42
CA LEU A 243 2.31 6.64 3.01
C LEU A 243 3.76 6.81 2.55
N GLU A 244 4.51 7.76 3.11
CA GLU A 244 5.92 8.00 2.77
C GLU A 244 6.81 6.76 2.97
N GLY A 245 6.45 5.90 3.94
CA GLY A 245 7.13 4.62 4.18
C GLY A 245 6.88 3.57 3.09
N HIS A 246 5.71 3.58 2.44
CA HIS A 246 5.24 2.50 1.55
C HIS A 246 5.11 2.91 0.09
N TRP A 247 5.16 4.20 -0.19
CA TRP A 247 5.03 4.78 -1.51
C TRP A 247 6.15 5.79 -1.77
N SER A 248 6.50 5.98 -3.03
CA SER A 248 7.42 7.04 -3.42
C SER A 248 6.96 7.74 -4.69
N ALA A 249 7.07 9.06 -4.70
CA ALA A 249 6.92 9.83 -5.93
C ALA A 249 8.21 9.68 -6.75
N SER A 250 8.19 8.79 -7.74
CA SER A 250 9.37 8.46 -8.54
C SER A 250 9.71 9.55 -9.53
N ASP A 251 8.71 10.18 -10.14
CA ASP A 251 8.90 11.29 -11.06
C ASP A 251 7.62 12.12 -11.22
N VAL A 252 7.76 13.32 -11.77
CA VAL A 252 6.65 14.25 -12.06
C VAL A 252 6.90 14.97 -13.37
N CYS A 253 5.86 15.12 -14.18
CA CYS A 253 5.91 15.86 -15.44
C CYS A 253 4.75 16.85 -15.54
N SER A 254 4.89 17.85 -16.41
CA SER A 254 3.79 18.77 -16.76
C SER A 254 3.21 18.43 -18.14
N THR A 255 1.89 18.44 -18.23
CA THR A 255 1.19 18.25 -19.52
C THR A 255 1.24 19.50 -20.41
N GLY A 256 1.49 20.67 -19.82
CA GLY A 256 1.56 21.96 -20.50
C GLY A 256 2.87 22.71 -20.19
N PRO A 257 2.91 24.03 -20.46
CA PRO A 257 3.97 24.89 -19.95
C PRO A 257 4.07 24.80 -18.43
N SER A 258 5.29 24.85 -17.89
CA SER A 258 5.54 24.87 -16.44
C SER A 258 6.50 26.00 -16.13
N ALA A 259 6.28 26.70 -15.01
CA ALA A 259 7.23 27.67 -14.48
C ALA A 259 8.41 27.00 -13.74
N CYS A 260 8.34 25.70 -13.47
CA CYS A 260 9.43 24.93 -12.89
C CYS A 260 10.44 24.54 -13.98
N PRO A 261 11.68 25.04 -13.94
CA PRO A 261 12.65 24.89 -15.03
C PRO A 261 13.14 23.45 -15.24
N ILE A 262 13.05 22.61 -14.20
CA ILE A 262 13.46 21.20 -14.23
C ILE A 262 12.32 20.26 -14.64
N MET A 263 11.08 20.77 -14.78
CA MET A 263 9.90 19.96 -15.07
C MET A 263 9.90 19.51 -16.52
N GLN A 264 9.93 18.19 -16.75
CA GLN A 264 9.82 17.63 -18.09
C GLN A 264 8.37 17.70 -18.60
N ARG A 265 8.21 17.75 -19.93
CA ARG A 265 6.90 17.61 -20.56
C ARG A 265 6.49 16.15 -20.58
N CYS A 266 5.26 15.86 -20.17
CA CYS A 266 4.75 14.50 -20.08
C CYS A 266 4.82 13.72 -21.41
N GLY A 267 4.60 14.39 -22.56
CA GLY A 267 4.71 13.74 -23.87
C GLY A 267 6.14 13.35 -24.29
N LEU A 268 7.16 13.77 -23.54
CA LEU A 268 8.57 13.44 -23.79
C LEU A 268 9.12 12.40 -22.81
N THR A 269 8.34 12.00 -21.80
CA THR A 269 8.77 10.97 -20.85
C THR A 269 8.47 9.57 -21.40
N ALA A 270 9.10 8.55 -20.83
CA ALA A 270 8.86 7.14 -21.20
C ALA A 270 7.76 6.47 -20.37
N TRP A 271 7.27 7.13 -19.31
CA TRP A 271 6.39 6.53 -18.30
C TRP A 271 5.00 7.19 -18.26
N SER A 272 4.85 8.42 -18.77
CA SER A 272 3.59 9.16 -18.67
C SER A 272 2.50 8.53 -19.54
N SER A 273 1.24 8.65 -19.11
CA SER A 273 0.06 8.32 -19.92
C SER A 273 -0.07 9.20 -21.18
N LYS A 274 0.69 10.30 -21.25
CA LYS A 274 0.77 11.20 -22.41
C LYS A 274 1.96 10.93 -23.33
N SER A 275 2.81 9.97 -22.97
CA SER A 275 3.87 9.51 -23.87
C SER A 275 3.30 8.80 -25.10
N PRO A 276 4.02 8.75 -26.23
CA PRO A 276 3.53 8.05 -27.41
C PRO A 276 3.41 6.53 -27.17
N ASP A 277 2.21 5.97 -27.42
CA ASP A 277 1.97 4.51 -27.46
C ASP A 277 1.45 4.09 -28.85
N PRO A 278 2.33 3.87 -29.84
CA PRO A 278 1.94 3.55 -31.21
C PRO A 278 1.17 2.22 -31.34
N LYS A 279 1.28 1.32 -30.36
CA LYS A 279 0.63 0.01 -30.41
C LYS A 279 -0.88 0.11 -30.17
N SER A 280 -1.32 1.08 -29.36
CA SER A 280 -2.73 1.32 -29.06
C SER A 280 -3.34 2.45 -29.87
N ALA A 281 -2.52 3.28 -30.51
CA ALA A 281 -2.98 4.35 -31.38
C ALA A 281 -3.63 3.81 -32.66
N VAL A 282 -4.85 4.26 -32.96
CA VAL A 282 -5.54 3.97 -34.21
C VAL A 282 -5.29 5.12 -35.17
N THR A 283 -4.65 4.83 -36.31
CA THR A 283 -4.41 5.81 -37.38
C THR A 283 -5.35 5.58 -38.56
N THR A 284 -5.31 6.50 -39.53
CA THR A 284 -6.01 6.30 -40.81
C THR A 284 -5.57 4.99 -41.47
N PRO A 285 -6.49 4.25 -42.14
CA PRO A 285 -6.12 3.07 -42.90
C PRO A 285 -5.05 3.38 -43.94
N ARG A 286 -4.10 2.47 -44.11
CA ARG A 286 -3.13 2.50 -45.22
C ARG A 286 -3.84 2.14 -46.53
N GLU A 287 -3.14 2.25 -47.65
CA GLU A 287 -3.69 1.92 -48.98
C GLU A 287 -4.17 0.46 -49.10
N ASP A 288 -3.64 -0.45 -48.28
CA ASP A 288 -4.05 -1.86 -48.19
C ASP A 288 -5.32 -2.09 -47.34
N GLY A 289 -5.96 -1.02 -46.86
CA GLY A 289 -7.15 -1.04 -46.02
C GLY A 289 -6.89 -1.42 -44.56
N ARG A 290 -5.63 -1.54 -44.11
CA ARG A 290 -5.28 -1.92 -42.74
C ARG A 290 -4.86 -0.73 -41.89
N ILE A 291 -5.08 -0.85 -40.59
CA ILE A 291 -4.65 0.12 -39.56
C ILE A 291 -3.42 -0.35 -38.77
N ARG A 292 -2.84 -1.51 -39.12
CA ARG A 292 -1.71 -2.14 -38.42
C ARG A 292 -0.45 -2.23 -39.28
#